data_AF-A0A8T4S0I1-F1
#
_entry.id   AF-A0A8T4S0I1-F1
#
_cell.length_a   1.000
_cell.length_b   1.000
_cell.length_c   1.000
_cell.angle_alpha   90.00
_cell.angle_beta   90.00
_cell.angle_gamma   90.00
#
_symmetry.space_group_name_H-M   'P 1'
#
loop_
_entity.id
_entity.type
_entity.pdbx_description
1 polymer ?
#
loop_
_entity_poly.entity_id
_entity_poly.type
_entity_poly.pdbx_seq_one_letter_code
_entity_poly.pdbx_strand_id
1 'polypeptide(L)'
;MQKEIKQLKEYINRTRRVDNKEVKKNSILKFKKNDSELLNKNIQSSIISVRDSFWILSDNLQKTPENIRILNKVYDQIKRLDQNNITNTIDAIIEIEDELKKVKVIHDFKINLNHKRLPIEVKDEIIADFSETQKCYQNGSYRSSIILCGRILEIALHRKYFELTNLDILEKNPGIGLGTLIAKLQEKNIKFDPGITQQIHLINQTRIHSVHIKKETFYPTKTQAQAIMLLTQDILEKLF
;
A
#
# COMPACT_ATOMS: atom_id res chain seq x y z
N MET A 1 -10.60 -7.52 -5.42
CA MET A 1 -11.91 -7.55 -6.10
C MET A 1 -11.84 -7.57 -7.64
N GLN A 2 -11.11 -6.67 -8.31
CA GLN A 2 -11.04 -6.66 -9.79
C GLN A 2 -10.41 -7.94 -10.39
N LYS A 3 -9.42 -8.53 -9.70
CA LYS A 3 -8.78 -9.79 -10.10
C LYS A 3 -9.77 -10.96 -10.06
N GLU A 4 -10.59 -11.01 -9.02
CA GLU A 4 -11.59 -12.04 -8.75
C GLU A 4 -12.74 -11.95 -9.76
N ILE A 5 -13.18 -10.73 -10.09
CA ILE A 5 -14.14 -10.47 -11.18
C ILE A 5 -13.61 -11.01 -12.53
N LYS A 6 -12.33 -10.76 -12.84
CA LYS A 6 -11.71 -11.26 -14.08
C LYS A 6 -11.70 -12.78 -14.12
N GLN A 7 -11.35 -13.45 -13.02
CA GLN A 7 -11.35 -14.90 -12.92
C GLN A 7 -12.76 -15.49 -13.12
N LEU A 8 -13.77 -14.89 -12.49
CA LEU A 8 -15.17 -15.31 -12.65
C LEU A 8 -15.64 -15.19 -14.12
N LYS A 9 -15.29 -14.10 -14.81
CA LYS A 9 -15.57 -13.94 -16.25
C LYS A 9 -14.91 -15.02 -17.11
N GLU A 10 -13.66 -15.38 -16.81
CA GLU A 10 -12.95 -16.45 -17.53
C GLU A 10 -13.64 -17.80 -17.38
N TYR A 11 -14.12 -18.15 -16.19
CA TYR A 11 -14.88 -19.38 -15.96
C TYR A 11 -16.22 -19.38 -16.71
N ILE A 12 -16.97 -18.28 -16.62
CA ILE A 12 -18.27 -18.16 -17.30
C ILE A 12 -18.12 -18.25 -18.83
N ASN A 13 -17.09 -17.59 -19.40
CA ASN A 13 -16.81 -17.65 -20.84
C ASN A 13 -16.41 -19.06 -21.29
N ARG A 14 -15.77 -19.87 -20.43
CA ARG A 14 -15.49 -21.28 -20.72
C ARG A 14 -16.78 -22.10 -20.77
N THR A 15 -17.72 -21.88 -19.86
CA THR A 15 -19.02 -22.57 -19.87
C THR A 15 -19.81 -22.30 -21.14
N ARG A 16 -19.89 -21.04 -21.60
CA ARG A 16 -20.54 -20.68 -22.88
C ARG A 16 -19.93 -21.38 -24.11
N ARG A 17 -18.61 -21.61 -24.11
CA ARG A 17 -17.93 -22.32 -25.22
C ARG A 17 -18.21 -23.83 -25.22
N VAL A 18 -18.54 -24.40 -24.07
CA VAL A 18 -18.94 -25.81 -23.96
C VAL A 18 -20.37 -25.99 -24.47
N ASP A 19 -21.27 -25.06 -24.17
CA ASP A 19 -22.67 -25.10 -24.63
C ASP A 19 -22.83 -24.84 -26.14
N ASN A 20 -21.99 -23.99 -26.73
CA ASN A 20 -22.07 -23.64 -28.16
C ASN A 20 -21.38 -24.64 -29.11
N LYS A 21 -20.69 -25.66 -28.61
CA LYS A 21 -20.16 -26.73 -29.48
C LYS A 21 -21.18 -27.85 -29.55
N GLU A 22 -21.92 -27.93 -30.66
CA GLU A 22 -22.48 -29.19 -31.15
C GLU A 22 -21.32 -30.14 -31.48
N VAL A 23 -20.81 -30.82 -30.45
CA VAL A 23 -19.76 -31.82 -30.62
C VAL A 23 -20.41 -33.05 -31.24
N LYS A 24 -20.12 -33.29 -32.52
CA LYS A 24 -20.37 -34.54 -33.24
C LYS A 24 -20.28 -35.72 -32.26
N LYS A 25 -21.43 -36.38 -32.04
CA LYS A 25 -21.56 -37.61 -31.25
C LYS A 25 -20.61 -38.65 -31.83
N ASN A 26 -19.39 -38.74 -31.31
CA ASN A 26 -18.54 -39.93 -31.34
C ASN A 26 -17.34 -39.68 -30.44
N SER A 27 -17.39 -40.30 -29.26
CA SER A 27 -16.27 -40.71 -28.38
C SER A 27 -16.45 -40.27 -26.91
N ILE A 28 -16.52 -41.28 -26.04
CA ILE A 28 -16.09 -41.31 -24.62
C ILE A 28 -16.97 -40.51 -23.64
N LEU A 29 -18.18 -41.04 -23.41
CA LEU A 29 -19.09 -40.63 -22.34
C LEU A 29 -18.60 -41.17 -20.98
N LYS A 30 -17.79 -40.38 -20.26
CA LYS A 30 -17.65 -40.38 -18.79
C LYS A 30 -16.85 -39.17 -18.26
N PHE A 31 -16.01 -38.53 -19.09
CA PHE A 31 -15.23 -37.34 -18.70
C PHE A 31 -16.03 -36.01 -18.78
N LYS A 32 -16.99 -35.87 -19.71
CA LYS A 32 -17.75 -34.62 -19.89
C LYS A 32 -18.59 -34.19 -18.67
N LYS A 33 -19.11 -35.13 -17.88
CA LYS A 33 -19.93 -34.83 -16.70
C LYS A 33 -19.09 -34.25 -15.56
N ASN A 34 -17.85 -34.70 -15.43
CA ASN A 34 -16.89 -34.17 -14.46
C ASN A 34 -16.47 -32.73 -14.79
N ASP A 35 -16.34 -32.37 -16.08
CA ASP A 35 -15.93 -31.03 -16.49
C ASP A 35 -17.00 -29.96 -16.18
N SER A 36 -18.28 -30.26 -16.42
CA SER A 36 -19.38 -29.33 -16.08
C SER A 36 -19.56 -29.15 -14.58
N GLU A 37 -19.43 -30.23 -13.80
CA GLU A 37 -19.48 -30.15 -12.34
C GLU A 37 -18.29 -29.38 -11.75
N LEU A 38 -17.10 -29.56 -12.32
CA LEU A 38 -15.90 -28.81 -11.95
C LEU A 38 -16.04 -27.32 -12.28
N LEU A 39 -16.56 -26.99 -13.47
CA LEU A 39 -16.83 -25.60 -13.87
C LEU A 39 -17.84 -24.93 -12.93
N ASN A 40 -18.92 -25.61 -12.56
CA ASN A 40 -19.90 -25.09 -11.61
C ASN A 40 -19.28 -24.85 -10.23
N LYS A 41 -18.46 -25.78 -9.72
CA LYS A 41 -17.70 -25.58 -8.47
C LYS A 41 -16.76 -24.37 -8.54
N ASN A 42 -16.10 -24.15 -9.68
CA ASN A 42 -15.20 -23.01 -9.88
C ASN A 42 -15.96 -21.68 -9.94
N ILE A 43 -17.15 -21.65 -10.58
CA ILE A 43 -18.04 -20.49 -10.59
C ILE A 43 -18.51 -20.19 -9.16
N GLN A 44 -18.97 -21.21 -8.42
CA GLN A 44 -19.41 -21.07 -7.03
C GLN A 44 -18.29 -20.49 -6.14
N SER A 45 -17.09 -21.07 -6.23
CA SER A 45 -15.93 -20.60 -5.49
C SER A 45 -15.55 -19.16 -5.85
N SER A 46 -15.63 -18.80 -7.13
CA SER A 46 -15.36 -17.44 -7.60
C SER A 46 -16.43 -16.44 -7.12
N ILE A 47 -17.70 -16.83 -7.07
CA ILE A 47 -18.78 -16.00 -6.48
C ILE A 47 -18.51 -15.74 -5.00
N ILE A 48 -18.10 -16.77 -4.24
CA ILE A 48 -17.73 -16.62 -2.82
C ILE A 48 -16.55 -15.64 -2.69
N SER A 49 -15.50 -15.82 -3.50
CA SER A 49 -14.33 -14.94 -3.47
C SER A 49 -14.66 -13.48 -3.82
N VAL A 50 -15.59 -13.23 -4.75
CA VAL A 50 -16.10 -11.88 -5.06
C VAL A 50 -16.86 -11.29 -3.87
N ARG A 51 -17.68 -12.09 -3.17
CA ARG A 51 -18.40 -11.66 -1.95
C ARG A 51 -17.43 -11.28 -0.83
N ASP A 52 -16.41 -12.09 -0.58
CA ASP A 52 -15.41 -11.82 0.45
C ASP A 52 -14.58 -10.57 0.10
N SER A 53 -14.18 -10.45 -1.17
CA SER A 53 -13.48 -9.28 -1.67
C SER A 53 -14.28 -7.98 -1.53
N PHE A 54 -15.61 -8.06 -1.61
CA PHE A 54 -16.47 -6.89 -1.41
C PHE A 54 -16.43 -6.39 0.03
N TRP A 55 -16.44 -7.29 1.02
CA TRP A 55 -16.36 -6.88 2.43
C TRP A 55 -15.02 -6.21 2.72
N ILE A 56 -13.91 -6.80 2.24
CA ILE A 56 -12.58 -6.20 2.33
C ILE A 56 -12.56 -4.82 1.66
N LEU A 57 -13.14 -4.69 0.46
CA LEU A 57 -13.21 -3.40 -0.23
C LEU A 57 -14.02 -2.39 0.59
N SER A 58 -15.21 -2.77 1.07
CA SER A 58 -16.09 -1.93 1.88
C SER A 58 -15.37 -1.39 3.10
N ASP A 59 -14.66 -2.24 3.84
CA ASP A 59 -13.97 -1.85 5.08
C ASP A 59 -12.83 -0.87 4.84
N ASN A 60 -12.16 -0.99 3.71
CA ASN A 60 -11.03 -0.13 3.33
C ASN A 60 -11.46 1.15 2.60
N LEU A 61 -12.73 1.28 2.21
CA LEU A 61 -13.21 2.42 1.45
C LEU A 61 -13.61 3.58 2.36
N GLN A 62 -13.25 4.81 1.97
CA GLN A 62 -13.72 6.00 2.65
C GLN A 62 -15.24 6.10 2.54
N LYS A 63 -15.91 6.25 3.69
CA LYS A 63 -17.37 6.30 3.82
C LYS A 63 -17.95 7.66 3.39
N THR A 64 -17.64 8.10 2.17
CA THR A 64 -18.29 9.27 1.57
C THR A 64 -19.71 8.90 1.12
N PRO A 65 -20.66 9.85 1.06
CA PRO A 65 -22.02 9.56 0.59
C PRO A 65 -22.05 8.94 -0.82
N GLU A 66 -21.15 9.37 -1.70
CA GLU A 66 -21.00 8.85 -3.07
C GLU A 66 -20.50 7.40 -3.06
N ASN A 67 -19.46 7.10 -2.26
CA ASN A 67 -18.92 5.75 -2.14
C ASN A 67 -19.88 4.79 -1.45
N ILE A 68 -20.63 5.24 -0.43
CA ILE A 68 -21.68 4.42 0.21
C ILE A 68 -22.77 4.06 -0.81
N ARG A 69 -23.18 5.01 -1.65
CA ARG A 69 -24.14 4.75 -2.73
C ARG A 69 -23.63 3.71 -3.72
N ILE A 70 -22.34 3.81 -4.09
CA ILE A 70 -21.69 2.82 -4.98
C ILE A 70 -21.63 1.45 -4.30
N LEU A 71 -21.20 1.38 -3.04
CA LEU A 71 -21.12 0.12 -2.29
C LEU A 71 -22.49 -0.57 -2.16
N ASN A 72 -23.56 0.18 -1.90
CA ASN A 72 -24.91 -0.38 -1.83
C ASN A 72 -25.36 -0.97 -3.17
N LYS A 73 -25.10 -0.26 -4.29
CA LYS A 73 -25.40 -0.81 -5.62
C LYS A 73 -24.60 -2.07 -5.91
N VAL A 74 -23.29 -2.06 -5.62
CA VAL A 74 -22.41 -3.23 -5.80
C VAL A 74 -22.92 -4.41 -4.96
N TYR A 75 -23.33 -4.16 -3.72
CA TYR A 75 -23.92 -5.17 -2.84
C TYR A 75 -25.20 -5.78 -3.42
N ASP A 76 -26.09 -4.96 -3.96
CA ASP A 76 -27.32 -5.44 -4.61
C ASP A 76 -27.02 -6.32 -5.82
N GLN A 77 -25.97 -6.01 -6.60
CA GLN A 77 -25.54 -6.87 -7.70
C GLN A 77 -24.89 -8.17 -7.22
N ILE A 78 -24.11 -8.12 -6.15
CA ILE A 78 -23.49 -9.31 -5.55
C ILE A 78 -24.55 -10.30 -5.06
N LYS A 79 -25.70 -9.81 -4.57
CA LYS A 79 -26.84 -10.67 -4.20
C LYS A 79 -27.46 -11.41 -5.39
N ARG A 80 -27.36 -10.83 -6.60
CA ARG A 80 -27.88 -11.43 -7.84
C ARG A 80 -26.96 -12.48 -8.45
N LEU A 81 -25.72 -12.61 -7.96
CA LEU A 81 -24.79 -13.65 -8.40
C LEU A 81 -25.33 -15.02 -8.02
N ASP A 82 -25.66 -15.81 -9.04
CA ASP A 82 -26.24 -17.15 -8.91
C ASP A 82 -25.59 -18.09 -9.93
N GLN A 83 -24.96 -19.15 -9.43
CA GLN A 83 -24.34 -20.18 -10.25
C GLN A 83 -25.33 -20.87 -11.19
N ASN A 84 -26.63 -20.88 -10.87
CA ASN A 84 -27.67 -21.50 -11.68
C ASN A 84 -28.18 -20.58 -12.80
N ASN A 85 -27.89 -19.27 -12.72
CA ASN A 85 -28.29 -18.29 -13.73
C ASN A 85 -27.07 -17.51 -14.23
N ILE A 86 -26.40 -18.09 -15.22
CA ILE A 86 -25.18 -17.55 -15.81
C ILE A 86 -25.43 -16.18 -16.45
N THR A 87 -26.57 -15.97 -17.11
CA THR A 87 -26.89 -14.70 -17.77
C THR A 87 -27.00 -13.57 -16.75
N ASN A 88 -27.81 -13.77 -15.70
CA ASN A 88 -27.94 -12.78 -14.62
C ASN A 88 -26.59 -12.51 -13.92
N THR A 89 -25.78 -13.55 -13.76
CA THR A 89 -24.44 -13.41 -13.16
C THR A 89 -23.52 -12.56 -14.01
N ILE A 90 -23.57 -12.67 -15.35
CA ILE A 90 -22.78 -11.83 -16.25
C ILE A 90 -23.22 -10.37 -16.18
N ASP A 91 -24.53 -10.13 -16.24
CA ASP A 91 -25.07 -8.77 -16.21
C ASP A 91 -24.71 -8.10 -14.87
N ALA A 92 -24.88 -8.82 -13.76
CA ALA A 92 -24.45 -8.36 -12.44
C ALA A 92 -22.94 -8.06 -12.38
N ILE A 93 -22.09 -8.89 -12.99
CA ILE A 93 -20.64 -8.67 -13.06
C ILE A 93 -20.30 -7.40 -13.85
N ILE A 94 -20.94 -7.17 -14.99
CA ILE A 94 -20.72 -5.97 -15.81
C ILE A 94 -21.09 -4.73 -15.01
N GLU A 95 -22.25 -4.75 -14.34
CA GLU A 95 -22.73 -3.65 -13.50
C GLU A 95 -21.80 -3.40 -12.29
N ILE A 96 -21.32 -4.46 -11.63
CA ILE A 96 -20.31 -4.34 -10.55
C ILE A 96 -19.07 -3.62 -11.08
N GLU A 97 -18.55 -4.02 -12.23
CA GLU A 97 -17.33 -3.46 -12.79
C GLU A 97 -17.49 -1.97 -13.14
N ASP A 98 -18.63 -1.59 -13.70
CA ASP A 98 -18.93 -0.21 -14.06
C ASP A 98 -19.15 0.70 -12.84
N GLU A 99 -19.77 0.20 -11.78
CA GLU A 99 -19.88 0.95 -10.53
C GLU A 99 -18.52 1.03 -9.82
N LEU A 100 -17.70 -0.02 -9.85
CA LEU A 100 -16.34 0.01 -9.29
C LEU A 100 -15.41 1.02 -9.97
N LYS A 101 -15.58 1.29 -11.28
CA LYS A 101 -14.83 2.35 -11.98
C LYS A 101 -15.17 3.76 -11.47
N LYS A 102 -16.37 3.95 -10.91
CA LYS A 102 -16.85 5.25 -10.40
C LYS A 102 -16.38 5.52 -8.97
N VAL A 103 -15.83 4.51 -8.30
CA VAL A 103 -15.27 4.65 -6.96
C VAL A 103 -14.14 5.67 -7.02
N LYS A 104 -14.34 6.81 -6.37
CA LYS A 104 -13.27 7.76 -6.10
C LYS A 104 -12.39 7.17 -5.02
N VAL A 105 -11.37 6.43 -5.44
CA VAL A 105 -10.27 6.03 -4.57
C VAL A 105 -9.55 7.32 -4.21
N ILE A 106 -9.39 7.63 -2.92
CA ILE A 106 -8.42 8.64 -2.51
C ILE A 106 -7.10 8.16 -3.10
N HIS A 107 -6.42 8.99 -3.90
CA HIS A 107 -5.07 8.66 -4.35
C HIS A 107 -4.27 8.22 -3.13
N ASP A 108 -3.81 6.96 -3.13
CA ASP A 108 -2.92 6.47 -2.09
C ASP A 108 -1.82 7.51 -1.94
N PHE A 109 -1.73 8.08 -0.75
CA PHE A 109 -0.68 9.04 -0.42
C PHE A 109 0.63 8.41 -0.86
N LYS A 110 1.31 9.01 -1.83
CA LYS A 110 2.53 8.49 -2.41
C LYS A 110 3.61 9.56 -2.26
N ILE A 111 4.69 9.19 -1.61
CA ILE A 111 5.89 10.01 -1.53
C ILE A 111 6.49 10.11 -2.93
N ASN A 112 6.80 11.32 -3.36
CA ASN A 112 7.42 11.57 -4.66
C ASN A 112 8.84 12.11 -4.45
N LEU A 113 9.76 11.21 -4.13
CA LEU A 113 11.14 11.57 -3.85
C LEU A 113 11.89 11.90 -5.14
N ASN A 114 12.51 13.08 -5.19
CA ASN A 114 13.39 13.44 -6.31
C ASN A 114 14.75 12.73 -6.20
N HIS A 115 14.79 11.47 -6.65
CA HIS A 115 15.97 10.60 -6.59
C HIS A 115 17.22 11.13 -7.33
N LYS A 116 17.08 12.18 -8.15
CA LYS A 116 18.20 12.79 -8.88
C LYS A 116 19.08 13.66 -7.98
N ARG A 117 18.56 14.16 -6.87
CA ARG A 117 19.30 15.02 -5.92
C ARG A 117 20.04 14.24 -4.85
N LEU A 118 19.66 12.97 -4.61
CA LEU A 118 20.28 12.17 -3.57
C LEU A 118 21.72 11.78 -3.94
N PRO A 119 22.68 11.84 -2.98
CA PRO A 119 24.03 11.34 -3.19
C PRO A 119 24.02 9.85 -3.54
N ILE A 120 24.83 9.48 -4.54
CA ILE A 120 24.85 8.12 -5.11
C ILE A 120 25.13 7.06 -4.03
N GLU A 121 25.95 7.39 -3.03
CA GLU A 121 26.40 6.45 -2.00
C GLU A 121 25.29 6.00 -1.04
N VAL A 122 24.27 6.83 -0.83
CA VAL A 122 23.13 6.52 0.08
C VAL A 122 21.79 6.40 -0.63
N LYS A 123 21.78 6.64 -1.95
CA LYS A 123 20.57 6.73 -2.76
C LYS A 123 19.74 5.46 -2.70
N ASP A 124 20.35 4.30 -2.92
CA ASP A 124 19.62 3.04 -3.01
C ASP A 124 19.02 2.64 -1.66
N GLU A 125 19.73 2.89 -0.56
CA GLU A 125 19.24 2.63 0.79
C GLU A 125 18.04 3.53 1.13
N ILE A 126 18.15 4.84 0.86
CA ILE A 126 17.04 5.78 1.07
C ILE A 126 15.81 5.39 0.24
N ILE A 127 16.00 4.97 -1.02
CA ILE A 127 14.90 4.54 -1.90
C ILE A 127 14.22 3.28 -1.34
N ALA A 128 15.02 2.29 -0.91
CA ALA A 128 14.51 1.06 -0.33
C ALA A 128 13.70 1.36 0.95
N ASP A 129 14.24 2.18 1.86
CA ASP A 129 13.59 2.54 3.11
C ASP A 129 12.30 3.34 2.88
N PHE A 130 12.25 4.24 1.88
CA PHE A 130 10.99 4.91 1.51
C PHE A 130 9.97 3.95 0.92
N SER A 131 10.41 3.00 0.09
CA SER A 131 9.50 1.98 -0.43
C SER A 131 8.90 1.15 0.69
N GLU A 132 9.69 0.80 1.70
CA GLU A 132 9.20 0.07 2.87
C GLU A 132 8.28 0.94 3.74
N THR A 133 8.65 2.20 3.96
CA THR A 133 7.82 3.19 4.66
C THR A 133 6.43 3.30 4.03
N GLN A 134 6.38 3.37 2.69
CA GLN A 134 5.14 3.42 1.92
C GLN A 134 4.28 2.16 2.12
N LYS A 135 4.90 0.97 2.09
CA LYS A 135 4.21 -0.30 2.35
C LYS A 135 3.66 -0.35 3.78
N CYS A 136 4.43 0.07 4.77
CA CYS A 136 3.97 0.14 6.15
C CYS A 136 2.77 1.07 6.29
N TYR A 137 2.83 2.25 5.68
CA TYR A 137 1.75 3.24 5.72
C TYR A 137 0.45 2.70 5.09
N GLN A 138 0.56 2.06 3.93
CA GLN A 138 -0.58 1.47 3.22
C GLN A 138 -1.24 0.33 4.00
N ASN A 139 -0.47 -0.41 4.80
CA ASN A 139 -0.96 -1.49 5.66
C ASN A 139 -1.37 -1.02 7.07
N GLY A 140 -1.51 0.29 7.31
CA GLY A 140 -1.89 0.83 8.62
C GLY A 140 -0.81 0.70 9.71
N SER A 141 0.41 0.30 9.34
CA SER A 141 1.56 0.14 10.24
C SER A 141 2.26 1.50 10.44
N TYR A 142 1.53 2.45 11.02
CA TYR A 142 1.94 3.85 11.15
C TYR A 142 3.17 4.03 12.04
N ARG A 143 3.30 3.25 13.12
CA ARG A 143 4.50 3.26 13.98
C ARG A 143 5.75 2.89 13.18
N SER A 144 5.70 1.78 12.44
CA SER A 144 6.82 1.33 11.59
C SER A 144 7.19 2.36 10.53
N SER A 145 6.19 3.00 9.92
CA SER A 145 6.40 4.08 8.94
C SER A 145 7.20 5.25 9.55
N ILE A 146 6.85 5.69 10.76
CA ILE A 146 7.57 6.76 11.48
C ILE A 146 8.99 6.34 11.87
N ILE A 147 9.19 5.09 12.28
CA ILE A 147 10.50 4.55 12.64
C ILE A 147 11.44 4.59 11.42
N LEU A 148 10.96 4.13 10.26
CA LEU A 148 11.70 4.15 9.02
C LEU A 148 12.03 5.58 8.55
N CYS A 149 11.11 6.54 8.73
CA CYS A 149 11.40 7.96 8.48
C CYS A 149 12.61 8.46 9.29
N GLY A 150 12.72 8.06 10.57
CA GLY A 150 13.89 8.40 11.38
C GLY A 150 15.18 7.73 10.91
N ARG A 151 15.14 6.48 10.44
CA ARG A 151 16.29 5.78 9.83
C ARG A 151 16.76 6.48 8.55
N ILE A 152 15.83 6.86 7.68
CA ILE A 152 16.15 7.63 6.46
C ILE A 152 16.88 8.92 6.80
N LEU A 153 16.44 9.64 7.83
CA LEU A 153 17.13 10.84 8.31
C LEU A 153 18.51 10.55 8.89
N GLU A 154 18.69 9.44 9.63
CA GLU A 154 20.00 9.02 10.12
C GLU A 154 20.97 8.85 8.94
N ILE A 155 20.59 8.07 7.92
CA ILE A 155 21.41 7.84 6.72
C ILE A 155 21.75 9.16 6.01
N ALA A 156 20.76 10.02 5.80
CA ALA A 156 20.96 11.29 5.10
C ALA A 156 21.88 12.26 5.87
N LEU A 157 21.67 12.39 7.18
CA LEU A 157 22.50 13.25 8.02
C LEU A 157 23.91 12.69 8.19
N HIS A 158 24.08 11.37 8.17
CA HIS A 158 25.40 10.74 8.12
C HIS A 158 26.16 11.15 6.88
N ARG A 159 25.52 11.04 5.71
CA ARG A 159 26.13 11.45 4.45
C ARG A 159 26.44 12.94 4.44
N LYS A 160 25.55 13.78 4.99
CA LYS A 160 25.74 15.22 5.09
C LYS A 160 26.87 15.60 6.04
N TYR A 161 27.01 14.90 7.17
CA TYR A 161 28.13 15.07 8.09
C TYR A 161 29.46 14.79 7.40
N PHE A 162 29.55 13.67 6.66
CA PHE A 162 30.74 13.32 5.90
C PHE A 162 31.06 14.38 4.84
N GLU A 163 30.06 14.85 4.08
CA GLU A 163 30.23 15.91 3.06
C GLU A 163 30.84 17.19 3.65
N LEU A 164 30.42 17.60 4.85
CA LEU A 164 30.82 18.86 5.45
C LEU A 164 32.12 18.78 6.26
N THR A 165 32.49 17.59 6.73
CA THR A 165 33.64 17.41 7.64
C THR A 165 34.76 16.55 7.06
N ASN A 166 34.51 15.81 5.97
CA ASN A 166 35.35 14.73 5.44
C ASN A 166 35.71 13.67 6.49
N LEU A 167 34.86 13.50 7.52
CA LEU A 167 35.04 12.50 8.57
C LEU A 167 33.90 11.52 8.53
N ASP A 168 34.22 10.23 8.40
CA ASP A 168 33.22 9.18 8.59
C ASP A 168 32.99 9.00 10.10
N ILE A 169 31.80 9.41 10.53
CA ILE A 169 31.39 9.32 11.93
C ILE A 169 31.07 7.88 12.35
N LEU A 170 30.70 7.02 11.39
CA LEU A 170 30.36 5.62 11.64
C LEU A 170 31.61 4.78 11.90
N GLU A 171 32.74 5.11 11.29
CA GLU A 171 34.04 4.47 11.62
C GLU A 171 34.41 4.66 13.09
N LYS A 172 34.13 5.84 13.64
CA LYS A 172 34.48 6.18 15.03
C LYS A 172 33.39 5.82 16.03
N ASN A 173 32.13 5.80 15.60
CA ASN A 173 30.96 5.60 16.46
C ASN A 173 29.90 4.77 15.72
N PRO A 174 30.12 3.46 15.54
CA PRO A 174 29.13 2.60 14.90
C PRO A 174 27.84 2.59 15.73
N GLY A 175 26.68 2.69 15.05
CA GLY A 175 25.37 2.68 15.71
C GLY A 175 25.00 3.98 16.43
N ILE A 176 25.66 5.10 16.13
CA ILE A 176 25.24 6.41 16.64
C ILE A 176 23.81 6.74 16.21
N GLY A 177 22.96 7.10 17.16
CA GLY A 177 21.56 7.45 16.89
C GLY A 177 21.38 8.88 16.39
N LEU A 178 20.23 9.14 15.77
CA LEU A 178 19.83 10.44 15.21
C LEU A 178 20.07 11.61 16.16
N GLY A 179 19.67 11.48 17.42
CA GLY A 179 19.82 12.55 18.43
C GLY A 179 21.28 12.95 18.67
N THR A 180 22.17 11.96 18.80
CA THR A 180 23.60 12.18 19.01
C THR A 180 24.28 12.73 17.74
N LEU A 181 23.84 12.28 16.56
CA LEU A 181 24.34 12.81 15.29
C LEU A 181 24.00 14.30 15.12
N ILE A 182 22.78 14.72 15.48
CA ILE A 182 22.37 16.12 15.46
C ILE A 182 23.23 16.96 16.42
N ALA A 183 23.48 16.47 17.63
CA ALA A 183 24.34 17.16 18.60
C ALA A 183 25.76 17.36 18.04
N LYS A 184 26.34 16.33 17.41
CA LYS A 184 27.68 16.43 16.79
C LYS A 184 27.74 17.39 15.60
N LEU A 185 26.66 17.49 14.81
CA LEU A 185 26.55 18.50 13.74
C LEU A 185 26.57 19.92 14.35
N GLN A 186 25.85 20.14 15.44
CA GLN A 186 25.83 21.42 16.15
C GLN A 186 27.18 21.78 16.78
N GLU A 187 27.87 20.83 17.41
CA GLU A 187 29.22 21.01 17.97
C GLU A 187 30.24 21.44 16.92
N LYS A 188 30.06 21.00 15.67
CA LYS A 188 30.89 21.39 14.53
C LYS A 188 30.48 22.72 13.88
N ASN A 189 29.56 23.46 14.50
CA ASN A 189 28.97 24.69 13.97
C ASN A 189 28.32 24.53 12.58
N ILE A 190 27.87 23.32 12.23
CA ILE A 190 27.09 23.08 11.03
C ILE A 190 25.66 23.55 11.30
N LYS A 191 25.28 24.65 10.64
CA LYS A 191 23.95 25.25 10.78
C LYS A 191 23.06 24.79 9.63
N PHE A 192 21.96 24.13 9.98
CA PHE A 192 20.83 23.96 9.06
C PHE A 192 19.88 25.13 9.20
N ASP A 193 18.99 25.27 8.21
CA ASP A 193 17.84 26.16 8.35
C ASP A 193 17.07 25.83 9.65
N PRO A 194 16.63 26.83 10.43
CA PRO A 194 15.89 26.60 11.66
C PRO A 194 14.65 25.71 11.48
N GLY A 195 13.95 25.83 10.35
CA GLY A 195 12.81 24.98 10.00
C GLY A 195 13.21 23.52 9.85
N ILE A 196 14.29 23.22 9.13
CA ILE A 196 14.82 21.85 8.98
C ILE A 196 15.16 21.27 10.35
N THR A 197 15.83 22.05 11.20
CA THR A 197 16.23 21.59 12.54
C THR A 197 15.01 21.23 13.40
N GLN A 198 13.95 22.04 13.36
CA GLN A 198 12.71 21.77 14.08
C GLN A 198 11.99 20.52 13.55
N GLN A 199 11.95 20.34 12.22
CA GLN A 199 11.35 19.16 11.62
C GLN A 199 12.11 17.87 11.98
N ILE A 200 13.44 17.89 11.92
CA ILE A 200 14.28 16.77 12.36
C ILE A 200 13.99 16.44 13.84
N HIS A 201 13.91 17.46 14.70
CA HIS A 201 13.61 17.26 16.11
C HIS A 201 12.23 16.62 16.33
N LEU A 202 11.20 17.11 15.62
CA LEU A 202 9.86 16.55 15.66
C LEU A 202 9.84 15.08 15.22
N ILE A 203 10.53 14.74 14.13
CA ILE A 203 10.60 13.36 13.63
C ILE A 203 11.31 12.47 14.64
N ASN A 204 12.43 12.93 15.21
CA ASN A 204 13.18 12.18 16.22
C ASN A 204 12.33 11.95 17.49
N GLN A 205 11.64 12.99 17.99
CA GLN A 205 10.72 12.84 19.12
C GLN A 205 9.63 11.82 18.80
N THR A 206 8.99 11.92 17.64
CA THR A 206 7.91 10.99 17.25
C THR A 206 8.42 9.55 17.10
N ARG A 207 9.63 9.35 16.56
CA ARG A 207 10.33 8.05 16.52
C ARG A 207 10.58 7.51 17.92
N ILE A 208 11.11 8.33 18.84
CA ILE A 208 11.39 7.90 20.22
C ILE A 208 10.11 7.38 20.90
N HIS A 209 8.98 8.07 20.72
CA HIS A 209 7.69 7.61 21.22
C HIS A 209 7.19 6.34 20.52
N SER A 210 7.59 6.11 19.27
CA SER A 210 7.19 4.92 18.49
C SER A 210 8.00 3.66 18.84
N VAL A 211 9.26 3.80 19.28
CA VAL A 211 10.18 2.68 19.55
C VAL A 211 10.27 2.35 21.05
N HIS A 212 10.41 3.36 21.90
CA HIS A 212 10.70 3.14 23.32
C HIS A 212 9.42 3.03 24.15
N ILE A 213 9.45 2.15 25.15
CA ILE A 213 8.36 2.02 26.13
C ILE A 213 8.22 3.34 26.89
N LYS A 214 6.99 3.88 26.92
CA LYS A 214 6.59 5.06 27.69
C LYS A 214 5.42 4.69 28.59
N LYS A 215 5.09 5.58 29.54
CA LYS A 215 3.94 5.40 30.45
C LYS A 215 2.63 5.20 29.68
N GLU A 216 2.48 5.91 28.56
CA GLU A 216 1.38 5.76 27.62
C GLU A 216 1.91 5.22 26.29
N THR A 217 1.19 4.28 25.70
CA THR A 217 1.57 3.74 24.39
C THR A 217 1.19 4.74 23.29
N PHE A 218 2.16 5.14 22.49
CA PHE A 218 1.92 6.03 21.37
C PHE A 218 1.35 5.26 20.16
N TYR A 219 0.14 5.65 19.74
CA TYR A 219 -0.53 5.12 18.55
C TYR A 219 -0.71 6.25 17.52
N PRO A 220 0.26 6.45 16.61
CA PRO A 220 0.18 7.49 15.61
C PRO A 220 -1.02 7.28 14.69
N THR A 221 -1.74 8.36 14.39
CA THR A 221 -2.82 8.36 13.40
C THR A 221 -2.24 8.29 11.98
N LYS A 222 -3.11 7.93 11.01
CA LYS A 222 -2.77 7.99 9.59
C LYS A 222 -2.24 9.36 9.17
N THR A 223 -2.86 10.44 9.66
CA THR A 223 -2.46 11.82 9.33
C THR A 223 -1.13 12.20 9.95
N GLN A 224 -0.85 11.75 11.19
CA GLN A 224 0.46 11.95 11.82
C GLN A 224 1.58 11.23 11.05
N ALA A 225 1.38 9.97 10.67
CA ALA A 225 2.37 9.23 9.88
C ALA A 225 2.60 9.89 8.51
N GLN A 226 1.54 10.32 7.83
CA GLN A 226 1.63 11.04 6.56
C GLN A 226 2.41 12.35 6.70
N ALA A 227 2.16 13.12 7.76
CA ALA A 227 2.90 14.36 8.03
C ALA A 227 4.39 14.08 8.22
N ILE A 228 4.75 13.08 9.02
CA ILE A 228 6.16 12.69 9.24
C ILE A 228 6.83 12.25 7.93
N MET A 229 6.14 11.48 7.09
CA MET A 229 6.62 11.09 5.76
C MET A 229 6.90 12.30 4.85
N LEU A 230 5.98 13.27 4.82
CA LEU A 230 6.14 14.51 4.05
C LEU A 230 7.30 15.38 4.55
N LEU A 231 7.42 15.53 5.88
CA LEU A 231 8.54 16.27 6.48
C LEU A 231 9.87 15.60 6.18
N THR A 232 9.93 14.26 6.20
CA THR A 232 11.14 13.52 5.83
C THR A 232 11.53 13.80 4.37
N GLN A 233 10.56 13.81 3.45
CA GLN A 233 10.81 14.17 2.06
C GLN A 233 11.33 15.62 1.92
N ASP A 234 10.67 16.59 2.57
CA ASP A 234 11.07 18.01 2.55
C ASP A 234 12.50 18.22 3.08
N ILE A 235 12.86 17.53 4.17
CA ILE A 235 14.23 17.59 4.72
C ILE A 235 15.25 17.12 3.68
N LEU A 236 15.01 15.98 3.02
CA LEU A 236 15.93 15.45 2.03
C LEU A 236 16.11 16.36 0.82
N GLU A 237 15.01 16.97 0.35
CA GLU A 237 15.04 17.93 -0.76
C GLU A 237 15.78 19.23 -0.43
N LYS A 238 15.92 19.56 0.87
CA LYS A 238 16.66 20.73 1.35
C LYS A 238 18.09 20.41 1.78
N LEU A 239 18.39 19.17 2.16
CA LEU A 239 19.74 18.74 2.51
C LEU A 239 20.63 18.57 1.26
N PHE A 240 20.05 18.24 0.10
CA PHE A 240 20.75 17.96 -1.16
C PHE A 240 20.09 18.65 -2.35
#